data_AF-A0A960M1R4-F1
#
_entry.id   AF-A0A960M1R4-F1
#
_cell.length_a   1.000
_cell.length_b   1.000
_cell.length_c   1.000
_cell.angle_alpha   90.00
_cell.angle_beta   90.00
_cell.angle_gamma   90.00
#
_symmetry.space_group_name_H-M   'P 1'
#
loop_
_entity.id
_entity.type
_entity.pdbx_description
1 polymer ?
#
loop_
_entity_poly.entity_id
_entity_poly.type
_entity_poly.pdbx_seq_one_letter_code
_entity_poly.pdbx_strand_id
1 'polypeptide(L)'
;NLVKSFRILERCAHMVADKCIVGIKADADRCYRYFETSGGLGTILNPMLGYEKVAALVKESLKEKKTAREIVIEKGILTGEQFDDLVKNCTAPNLD
;
A
#
# COMPACT_ATOMS: atom_id res chain seq x y z
N ASN A 1 43.77 8.42 -2.22
CA ASN A 1 42.33 8.75 -2.27
C ASN A 1 41.43 7.53 -2.40
N LEU A 2 41.60 6.67 -3.41
CA LEU A 2 40.68 5.54 -3.66
C LEU A 2 40.50 4.56 -2.48
N VAL A 3 41.59 4.08 -1.87
CA VAL A 3 41.53 3.14 -0.73
C VAL A 3 40.84 3.76 0.50
N LYS A 4 41.00 5.07 0.72
CA LYS A 4 40.34 5.80 1.81
C LYS A 4 38.83 5.86 1.56
N SER A 5 38.41 6.12 0.32
CA SER A 5 37.00 6.14 -0.05
C SER A 5 36.33 4.78 0.14
N PHE A 6 37.00 3.68 -0.23
CA PHE A 6 36.46 2.33 0.00
C PHE A 6 36.25 2.02 1.47
N ARG A 7 37.22 2.35 2.34
CA ARG A 7 37.09 2.16 3.78
C ARG A 7 35.96 2.99 4.39
N ILE A 8 35.70 4.18 3.86
CA ILE A 8 34.58 5.02 4.30
C ILE A 8 33.25 4.37 3.88
N LEU A 9 33.13 3.95 2.62
CA LEU A 9 31.91 3.31 2.11
C LEU A 9 31.57 2.04 2.88
N GLU A 10 32.55 1.17 3.12
CA GLU A 10 32.40 -0.05 3.93
C GLU A 10 31.82 0.26 5.31
N ARG A 11 32.45 1.19 6.03
CA ARG A 11 32.02 1.58 7.38
C ARG A 11 30.63 2.22 7.37
N CYS A 12 30.32 3.03 6.37
CA CYS A 12 28.99 3.63 6.20
C CYS A 12 27.93 2.57 5.93
N ALA A 13 28.21 1.58 5.08
CA ALA A 13 27.27 0.50 4.78
C ALA A 13 26.94 -0.31 6.04
N HIS A 14 27.95 -0.71 6.82
CA HIS A 14 27.73 -1.39 8.10
C HIS A 14 26.96 -0.52 9.10
N MET A 15 27.32 0.77 9.19
CA MET A 15 26.62 1.69 10.08
C MET A 15 25.15 1.86 9.73
N VAL A 16 24.80 1.97 8.43
CA VAL A 16 23.41 2.07 7.98
C VAL A 16 22.67 0.76 8.25
N ALA A 17 23.29 -0.39 7.99
CA ALA A 17 22.70 -1.69 8.29
C ALA A 17 22.35 -1.81 9.78
N ASP A 18 23.33 -1.59 10.65
CA ASP A 18 23.21 -1.87 12.09
C ASP A 18 22.44 -0.79 12.86
N LYS A 19 22.57 0.48 12.46
CA LYS A 19 22.00 1.62 13.20
C LYS A 19 20.71 2.16 12.61
N CYS A 20 20.36 1.78 11.38
CA CYS A 20 19.11 2.22 10.73
C CYS A 20 18.27 1.02 10.32
N ILE A 21 18.75 0.19 9.39
CA ILE A 21 17.92 -0.83 8.72
C ILE A 21 17.36 -1.87 9.69
N VAL A 22 18.19 -2.42 10.60
CA VAL A 22 17.76 -3.42 11.59
C VAL A 22 16.59 -2.94 12.45
N GLY A 23 16.50 -1.62 12.70
CA GLY A 23 15.46 -1.02 13.54
C GLY A 23 14.22 -0.54 12.80
N ILE A 24 14.18 -0.62 11.46
CA ILE A 24 13.04 -0.14 10.67
C ILE A 24 11.80 -0.94 11.03
N LYS A 25 10.73 -0.23 11.41
CA LYS A 25 9.39 -0.79 11.63
C LYS A 25 8.40 -0.08 10.73
N ALA A 26 7.51 -0.86 10.12
CA ALA A 26 6.41 -0.31 9.35
C ALA A 26 5.33 0.23 10.30
N ASP A 27 4.82 1.43 10.00
CA ASP A 27 3.55 1.92 10.55
C ASP A 27 2.42 1.35 9.68
N ALA A 28 1.96 0.15 10.05
CA ALA A 28 1.00 -0.61 9.27
C ALA A 28 -0.29 0.16 9.02
N ASP A 29 -0.82 0.84 10.05
CA ASP A 29 -2.06 1.61 9.96
C ASP A 29 -1.93 2.76 8.96
N ARG A 30 -0.80 3.47 8.99
CA ARG A 30 -0.54 4.56 8.04
C ARG A 30 -0.34 4.04 6.62
N CYS A 31 0.38 2.94 6.45
CA CYS A 31 0.54 2.29 5.16
C CYS A 31 -0.81 1.86 4.57
N TYR A 32 -1.69 1.30 5.40
CA TYR A 32 -3.02 0.87 5.00
C TYR A 32 -3.89 2.06 4.56
N ARG A 33 -3.91 3.14 5.34
CA ARG A 33 -4.61 4.38 4.95
C ARG A 33 -4.10 4.95 3.62
N TYR A 34 -2.80 4.92 3.38
CA TYR A 34 -2.25 5.39 2.10
C TYR A 34 -2.65 4.50 0.94
N PHE A 35 -2.67 3.19 1.13
CA PHE A 35 -3.15 2.27 0.12
C PHE A 35 -4.60 2.57 -0.25
N GLU A 36 -5.48 2.71 0.75
CA GLU A 36 -6.92 2.92 0.54
C GLU A 36 -7.28 4.29 -0.05
N THR A 37 -6.45 5.31 0.20
CA THR A 37 -6.63 6.66 -0.36
C THR A 37 -5.91 6.84 -1.69
N SER A 38 -5.06 5.90 -2.10
CA SER A 38 -4.32 5.97 -3.35
C SER A 38 -5.17 5.59 -4.55
N GLY A 39 -4.82 6.12 -5.71
CA GLY A 39 -5.41 5.71 -6.99
C GLY A 39 -5.17 4.24 -7.36
N GLY A 40 -4.29 3.52 -6.66
CA GLY A 40 -4.03 2.10 -6.87
C GLY A 40 -5.24 1.20 -6.60
N LEU A 41 -6.15 1.66 -5.74
CA LEU A 41 -7.42 0.99 -5.49
C LEU A 41 -8.28 0.88 -6.76
N GLY A 42 -8.13 1.86 -7.67
CA GLY A 42 -8.76 1.87 -8.98
C GLY A 42 -8.39 0.65 -9.82
N THR A 43 -7.12 0.27 -9.81
CA THR A 43 -6.61 -0.85 -10.61
C THR A 43 -7.23 -2.19 -10.21
N ILE A 44 -7.52 -2.37 -8.91
CA ILE A 44 -8.07 -3.62 -8.36
C ILE A 44 -9.58 -3.67 -8.55
N LEU A 45 -10.27 -2.54 -8.35
CA LEU A 45 -11.73 -2.50 -8.37
C LEU A 45 -12.31 -2.29 -9.77
N ASN A 46 -11.60 -1.66 -10.70
CA ASN A 46 -12.09 -1.35 -12.04
C ASN A 46 -12.54 -2.60 -12.84
N PRO A 47 -11.81 -3.74 -12.83
CA PRO A 47 -12.24 -4.94 -13.55
C PRO A 47 -13.56 -5.54 -13.03
N MET A 48 -13.85 -5.36 -11.74
CA MET A 48 -15.03 -5.93 -11.07
C MET A 48 -16.24 -5.00 -11.12
N LEU A 49 -16.01 -3.69 -10.91
CA LEU A 49 -17.07 -2.70 -10.70
C LEU A 49 -17.26 -1.73 -11.87
N GLY A 50 -16.28 -1.65 -12.77
CA GLY A 50 -16.23 -0.67 -13.85
C GLY A 50 -15.76 0.72 -13.38
N TYR A 51 -15.12 1.45 -14.29
CA TYR A 51 -14.45 2.73 -14.00
C TYR A 51 -15.36 3.77 -13.33
N GLU A 52 -16.60 3.93 -13.80
CA GLU A 52 -17.52 4.95 -13.26
C GLU A 52 -17.86 4.72 -11.80
N LYS A 53 -18.15 3.47 -11.41
CA LYS A 53 -18.51 3.13 -10.02
C LYS A 53 -17.33 3.33 -9.08
N VAL A 54 -16.13 2.98 -9.55
CA VAL A 54 -14.90 3.15 -8.76
C VAL A 54 -14.52 4.62 -8.61
N ALA A 55 -14.63 5.41 -9.68
CA ALA A 55 -14.40 6.85 -9.62
C ALA A 55 -15.37 7.55 -8.64
N ALA A 56 -16.64 7.14 -8.64
CA ALA A 56 -17.63 7.63 -7.67
C ALA A 56 -17.24 7.25 -6.23
N LEU A 57 -16.82 5.99 -6.02
CA LEU A 57 -16.43 5.48 -4.70
C LEU A 57 -15.20 6.19 -4.14
N VAL A 58 -14.19 6.45 -4.97
CA VAL A 58 -12.99 7.21 -4.57
C VAL A 58 -13.36 8.64 -4.20
N LYS A 59 -14.22 9.29 -4.99
CA LYS A 59 -14.68 10.66 -4.70
C LYS A 59 -15.45 10.75 -3.37
N GLU A 60 -16.22 9.71 -3.06
CA GLU A 60 -16.95 9.59 -1.80
C GLU A 60 -16.04 9.31 -0.61
N SER A 61 -15.07 8.41 -0.75
CA SER A 61 -14.02 8.16 0.26
C SER A 61 -13.29 9.45 0.66
N LEU A 62 -12.91 10.27 -0.32
CA LEU A 62 -12.27 11.56 -0.07
C LEU A 62 -13.20 12.57 0.61
N LYS A 63 -14.49 12.57 0.25
CA LYS A 63 -15.48 13.50 0.82
C LYS A 63 -15.84 13.14 2.27
N GLU A 64 -16.05 11.86 2.54
CA GLU A 64 -16.49 11.35 3.85
C GLU A 64 -15.34 11.06 4.80
N LYS A 65 -14.09 11.12 4.33
CA LYS A 65 -12.87 10.73 5.07
C LYS A 65 -12.94 9.29 5.61
N LYS A 66 -13.70 8.45 4.92
CA LYS A 66 -13.78 7.01 5.17
C LYS A 66 -12.85 6.27 4.23
N THR A 67 -12.41 5.12 4.66
CA THR A 67 -11.64 4.19 3.86
C THR A 67 -12.48 3.62 2.71
N ALA A 68 -11.83 3.21 1.63
CA ALA A 68 -12.54 2.56 0.53
C ALA A 68 -13.21 1.25 0.99
N ARG A 69 -12.59 0.53 1.93
CA ARG A 69 -13.15 -0.68 2.55
C ARG A 69 -14.46 -0.41 3.27
N GLU A 70 -14.54 0.65 4.08
CA GLU A 70 -15.76 1.03 4.77
C GLU A 70 -16.89 1.31 3.77
N ILE A 71 -16.61 2.06 2.70
CA ILE A 71 -17.64 2.44 1.71
C ILE A 71 -18.12 1.25 0.89
N VAL A 72 -17.24 0.33 0.47
CA VAL A 72 -17.67 -0.86 -0.28
C VAL A 72 -18.55 -1.78 0.57
N ILE A 73 -18.27 -1.88 1.88
CA ILE A 73 -19.06 -2.67 2.83
C ILE A 73 -20.40 -1.97 3.12
N GLU A 74 -20.39 -0.66 3.41
CA GLU A 74 -21.61 0.13 3.67
C GLU A 74 -22.59 0.07 2.49
N LYS A 75 -22.08 0.06 1.26
CA LYS A 75 -22.89 -0.03 0.05
C LYS A 75 -23.27 -1.45 -0.36
N GLY A 76 -22.81 -2.47 0.37
CA GLY A 76 -23.04 -3.87 0.04
C GLY A 76 -22.45 -4.29 -1.30
N ILE A 77 -21.41 -3.61 -1.78
CA ILE A 77 -20.76 -3.90 -3.06
C ILE A 77 -19.86 -5.12 -2.93
N LEU A 78 -19.10 -5.20 -1.84
CA LEU A 78 -18.23 -6.32 -1.48
C LEU A 78 -18.36 -6.57 0.02
N THR A 79 -18.20 -7.84 0.41
CA THR A 79 -17.96 -8.18 1.81
C THR A 79 -16.53 -7.80 2.22
N GLY A 80 -16.29 -7.64 3.52
CA GLY A 80 -14.95 -7.37 4.04
C GLY A 80 -13.94 -8.45 3.63
N GLU A 81 -14.33 -9.72 3.66
CA GLU A 81 -13.48 -10.84 3.23
C GLU A 81 -13.10 -10.75 1.76
N GLN A 82 -14.06 -10.47 0.87
CA GLN A 82 -13.78 -10.31 -0.57
C GLN A 82 -12.84 -9.15 -0.86
N PHE A 83 -12.98 -8.05 -0.12
CA PHE A 83 -12.07 -6.91 -0.25
C PHE A 83 -10.66 -7.28 0.24
N ASP A 84 -10.55 -7.93 1.40
CA ASP A 84 -9.27 -8.31 1.97
C ASP A 84 -8.54 -9.35 1.09
N ASP A 85 -9.27 -10.26 0.44
CA ASP A 85 -8.72 -11.22 -0.52
C ASP A 85 -8.24 -10.54 -1.82
N LEU A 86 -8.98 -9.54 -2.33
CA LEU A 86 -8.54 -8.74 -3.48
C LEU A 86 -7.22 -8.01 -3.19
N VAL A 87 -7.08 -7.44 -1.98
CA VAL A 87 -5.86 -6.73 -1.55
C VAL A 87 -4.69 -7.70 -1.37
N LYS A 88 -4.92 -8.91 -0.85
CA LYS A 88 -3.87 -9.94 -0.78
C LYS A 88 -3.40 -10.35 -2.16
N ASN A 89 -4.31 -10.57 -3.10
CA ASN A 89 -3.97 -11.01 -4.46
C ASN A 89 -3.17 -9.96 -5.24
N CYS A 90 -3.39 -8.67 -5.00
CA CYS A 90 -2.63 -7.62 -5.69
C CYS A 90 -1.23 -7.38 -5.09
N THR A 91 -0.97 -7.87 -3.88
CA THR A 91 0.32 -7.72 -3.18
C THR A 91 1.17 -8.99 -3.20
N ALA A 92 0.58 -10.11 -3.62
CA ALA A 92 1.31 -11.35 -3.83
C ALA A 92 2.30 -11.21 -5.01
N PRO A 93 3.51 -11.78 -4.90
CA PRO A 93 4.42 -11.84 -6.03
C PRO A 93 3.77 -12.68 -7.15
N ASN A 94 3.87 -12.21 -8.39
CA ASN A 94 3.35 -12.89 -9.58
C ASN A 94 4.30 -14.05 -9.94
N LEU A 95 4.35 -15.06 -9.07
CA LEU A 95 5.12 -16.28 -9.23
C LEU A 95 4.17 -17.36 -9.75
N ASP A 96 4.17 -17.54 -11.08
CA ASP A 96 3.67 -18.76 -11.71
C ASP A 96 4.59 -19.96 -11.40
#